data_AF-A0A345RB45-F1
#
_entry.id   AF-A0A345RB45-F1
#
_cell.length_a   1.000
_cell.length_b   1.000
_cell.length_c   1.000
_cell.angle_alpha   90.00
_cell.angle_beta   90.00
_cell.angle_gamma   90.00
#
_symmetry.space_group_name_H-M   'P 1'
#
loop_
_entity.id
_entity.type
_entity.pdbx_description
1 polymer ?
#
loop_
_entity_poly.entity_id
_entity_poly.type
_entity_poly.pdbx_seq_one_letter_code
_entity_poly.pdbx_strand_id
1 'polypeptide(L)'
;MTSTYTNAELDIPHDDLKMLVSEGKAVLGIDNDVAMKLQAAGHGPKKGTADYATYLFTWLAFGVFAASIYYSFVDRWWWFIVGFFAMNIIWRSVKSSTPKNYLDAALWYEEFYERVRPANVWIYQMSENDAAPYLRQEQ
;
A
#
# COMPACT_ATOMS: atom_id res chain seq x y z
N MET A 1 -6.81 13.78 21.86
CA MET A 1 -5.51 13.43 21.24
C MET A 1 -5.78 12.29 20.27
N THR A 2 -5.12 12.27 19.13
CA THR A 2 -5.27 11.20 18.12
C THR A 2 -4.18 10.17 18.35
N SER A 3 -4.58 8.92 18.50
CA SER A 3 -3.70 7.78 18.76
C SER A 3 -3.71 6.84 17.56
N THR A 4 -2.58 6.15 17.35
CA THR A 4 -2.44 5.17 16.28
C THR A 4 -2.67 3.79 16.86
N TYR A 5 -3.61 3.07 16.28
CA TYR A 5 -3.99 1.71 16.66
C TYR A 5 -3.75 0.77 15.50
N THR A 6 -3.58 -0.51 15.81
CA THR A 6 -3.52 -1.58 14.82
C THR A 6 -4.77 -2.44 14.91
N ASN A 7 -4.97 -3.28 13.90
CA ASN A 7 -6.01 -4.30 13.96
C ASN A 7 -5.88 -5.22 15.17
N ALA A 8 -4.68 -5.44 15.73
CA ALA A 8 -4.55 -6.25 16.93
C ALA A 8 -5.29 -5.65 18.14
N GLU A 9 -5.43 -4.32 18.17
CA GLU A 9 -6.00 -3.55 19.28
C GLU A 9 -7.45 -3.14 19.02
N LEU A 10 -7.84 -2.96 17.76
CA LEU A 10 -9.20 -2.56 17.37
C LEU A 10 -9.83 -3.61 16.45
N ASP A 11 -11.12 -3.88 16.66
CA ASP A 11 -11.95 -4.64 15.73
C ASP A 11 -13.07 -3.76 15.19
N ILE A 12 -12.82 -3.17 14.01
CA ILE A 12 -13.76 -2.25 13.35
C ILE A 12 -14.37 -2.97 12.15
N PRO A 13 -15.70 -3.20 12.15
CA PRO A 13 -16.43 -3.67 10.97
C PRO A 13 -16.33 -2.65 9.82
N HIS A 14 -16.34 -3.14 8.58
CA HIS A 14 -16.22 -2.26 7.40
C HIS A 14 -17.23 -1.11 7.35
N ASP A 15 -18.50 -1.35 7.72
CA ASP A 15 -19.54 -0.31 7.69
C ASP A 15 -19.23 0.84 8.65
N ASP A 16 -18.75 0.51 9.84
CA ASP A 16 -18.34 1.49 10.85
C ASP A 16 -17.09 2.24 10.43
N LEU A 17 -16.12 1.56 9.82
CA LEU A 17 -14.94 2.20 9.23
C LEU A 17 -15.34 3.29 8.23
N LYS A 18 -16.27 3.00 7.33
CA LYS A 18 -16.73 3.97 6.32
C LYS A 18 -17.37 5.18 6.97
N MET A 19 -18.20 4.98 7.99
CA MET A 19 -18.82 6.06 8.74
C MET A 19 -17.76 6.91 9.44
N LEU A 20 -16.85 6.30 10.20
CA LEU A 20 -15.77 6.99 10.90
C LEU A 20 -14.86 7.79 9.98
N VAL A 21 -14.55 7.25 8.79
CA VAL A 21 -13.74 7.95 7.78
C VAL A 21 -14.52 9.09 7.15
N SER A 22 -15.81 8.90 6.83
CA SER A 22 -16.66 9.94 6.25
C SER A 22 -16.89 11.12 7.19
N GLU A 23 -16.93 10.86 8.50
CA GLU A 23 -17.08 11.87 9.55
C GLU A 23 -15.74 12.52 9.93
N GLY A 24 -14.63 12.07 9.34
CA GLY A 24 -13.28 12.56 9.63
C GLY A 24 -12.75 12.15 11.00
N LYS A 25 -13.34 11.12 11.62
CA LYS A 25 -12.97 10.61 12.96
C LYS A 25 -11.85 9.56 12.90
N ALA A 26 -11.72 8.87 11.76
CA ALA A 26 -10.67 7.89 11.54
C ALA A 26 -9.93 8.11 10.22
N VAL A 27 -8.63 7.85 10.23
CA VAL A 27 -7.80 7.73 9.03
C VAL A 27 -7.27 6.31 8.97
N LEU A 28 -7.55 5.63 7.86
CA LEU A 28 -7.00 4.31 7.59
C LEU A 28 -5.60 4.44 6.99
N GLY A 29 -4.67 3.62 7.46
CA GLY A 29 -3.30 3.51 7.00
C GLY A 29 -2.88 2.06 6.78
N ILE A 30 -1.84 1.88 5.99
CA ILE A 30 -1.13 0.61 5.80
C ILE A 30 0.35 0.92 5.58
N ASP A 31 1.23 0.09 6.14
CA ASP A 31 2.66 0.19 5.88
C ASP A 31 2.97 -0.10 4.40
N ASN A 32 3.88 0.68 3.81
CA ASN A 32 4.17 0.59 2.39
C ASN A 32 4.81 -0.75 2.00
N ASP A 33 5.76 -1.23 2.80
CA ASP A 33 6.41 -2.51 2.52
C ASP A 33 5.44 -3.68 2.74
N VAL A 34 4.50 -3.56 3.68
CA VAL A 34 3.40 -4.54 3.86
C VAL A 34 2.45 -4.53 2.65
N ALA A 35 2.04 -3.36 2.17
CA ALA A 35 1.19 -3.22 0.99
C ALA A 35 1.85 -3.84 -0.26
N MET A 36 3.15 -3.62 -0.45
CA MET A 36 3.92 -4.24 -1.53
C MET A 36 4.00 -5.77 -1.41
N LYS A 37 4.20 -6.30 -0.20
CA LYS A 37 4.23 -7.76 0.03
C LYS A 37 2.87 -8.39 -0.26
N LEU A 38 1.78 -7.74 0.14
CA LEU A 38 0.42 -8.16 -0.22
C LEU A 38 0.21 -8.17 -1.73
N GLN A 39 0.74 -7.18 -2.44
CA GLN A 39 0.64 -7.11 -3.90
C GLN A 39 1.43 -8.25 -4.56
N ALA A 40 2.67 -8.46 -4.13
CA ALA A 40 3.52 -9.54 -4.63
C ALA A 40 2.92 -10.93 -4.35
N ALA A 41 2.22 -11.10 -3.23
CA ALA A 41 1.51 -12.32 -2.88
C ALA A 41 0.18 -12.52 -3.63
N GLY A 42 -0.23 -11.57 -4.48
CA GLY A 42 -1.49 -11.65 -5.23
C GLY A 42 -2.74 -11.37 -4.38
N HIS A 43 -2.57 -10.81 -3.17
CA HIS A 43 -3.65 -10.43 -2.28
C HIS A 43 -4.15 -8.99 -2.49
N GLY A 44 -3.71 -8.34 -3.58
CA GLY A 44 -4.13 -6.99 -3.93
C GLY A 44 -5.61 -6.85 -4.26
N PRO A 45 -6.09 -5.60 -4.31
CA PRO A 45 -7.47 -5.31 -4.66
C PRO A 45 -7.74 -5.71 -6.12
N LYS A 46 -8.69 -6.64 -6.32
CA LYS A 46 -9.01 -7.20 -7.65
C LYS A 46 -9.62 -6.18 -8.63
N LYS A 47 -10.01 -4.99 -8.16
CA LYS A 47 -10.70 -3.97 -8.94
C LYS A 47 -9.90 -2.67 -8.88
N GLY A 48 -9.24 -2.34 -10.00
CA GLY A 48 -8.52 -1.08 -10.18
C GLY A 48 -7.55 -1.13 -11.37
N THR A 49 -7.31 0.02 -12.01
CA THR A 49 -6.25 0.20 -13.03
C THR A 49 -4.85 0.28 -12.41
N ALA A 50 -4.78 0.33 -11.08
CA ALA A 50 -3.56 0.35 -10.28
C ALA A 50 -2.61 -0.82 -10.58
N ASP A 51 -3.13 -2.05 -10.67
CA ASP A 51 -2.31 -3.23 -10.97
C ASP A 51 -1.69 -3.15 -12.37
N TYR A 52 -2.42 -2.60 -13.34
CA TYR A 52 -1.90 -2.40 -14.69
C TYR A 52 -0.79 -1.33 -14.73
N ALA A 53 -0.98 -0.22 -14.02
CA ALA A 53 0.05 0.81 -13.90
C ALA A 53 1.32 0.27 -13.21
N THR A 54 1.17 -0.44 -12.09
CA THR A 54 2.31 -1.08 -11.40
C THR A 54 3.04 -2.07 -12.30
N TYR A 55 2.31 -2.90 -13.06
CA TYR A 55 2.90 -3.83 -14.00
C TYR A 55 3.66 -3.12 -15.13
N LEU A 56 3.05 -2.09 -15.73
CA LEU A 56 3.66 -1.29 -16.79
C LEU A 56 4.94 -0.60 -16.31
N PHE A 57 4.92 0.06 -15.15
CA PHE A 57 6.08 0.74 -14.59
C PHE A 57 7.18 -0.24 -14.15
N THR A 58 6.81 -1.42 -13.67
CA THR A 58 7.77 -2.48 -13.37
C THR A 58 8.48 -2.95 -14.64
N TRP A 59 7.75 -3.21 -15.72
CA TRP A 59 8.33 -3.56 -17.02
C TRP A 59 9.19 -2.44 -17.60
N LEU A 60 8.76 -1.19 -17.47
CA LEU A 60 9.54 -0.04 -17.88
C LEU A 60 10.86 0.05 -17.10
N ALA A 61 10.82 -0.15 -15.79
CA ALA A 61 12.02 -0.16 -14.95
C ALA A 61 13.00 -1.25 -15.38
N PHE A 62 12.51 -2.47 -15.64
CA PHE A 62 13.32 -3.56 -16.17
C PHE A 62 13.91 -3.23 -17.55
N GLY A 63 13.11 -2.65 -18.45
CA GLY A 63 13.58 -2.25 -19.79
C GLY A 63 14.67 -1.19 -19.74
N VAL A 64 14.50 -0.15 -18.92
CA VAL A 64 15.50 0.92 -18.71
C VAL A 64 16.78 0.35 -18.10
N PHE A 65 16.67 -0.53 -17.12
CA PHE A 65 17.85 -1.15 -16.50
C PHE A 65 18.59 -2.07 -17.47
N ALA A 66 17.89 -2.93 -18.20
CA ALA A 66 18.48 -3.80 -19.22
C ALA A 66 19.17 -3.00 -20.34
N ALA A 67 18.53 -1.94 -20.83
CA ALA A 67 19.13 -1.03 -21.80
C ALA A 67 20.40 -0.37 -21.25
N SER A 68 20.38 0.05 -19.98
CA SER A 68 21.55 0.66 -19.35
C SER A 68 22.74 -0.29 -19.22
N ILE A 69 22.48 -1.59 -18.96
CA ILE A 69 23.50 -2.64 -18.94
C ILE A 69 24.05 -2.82 -20.36
N TYR A 70 23.20 -2.88 -21.38
CA TYR A 70 23.66 -2.99 -22.76
C TYR A 70 24.57 -1.82 -23.17
N TYR A 71 24.15 -0.58 -22.90
CA TYR A 71 24.96 0.61 -23.20
C TYR A 71 26.23 0.73 -22.36
N SER A 72 26.29 0.10 -21.18
CA SER A 72 27.50 0.08 -20.39
C SER A 72 28.63 -0.75 -21.01
N PHE A 73 28.28 -1.77 -21.80
CA PHE A 73 29.24 -2.57 -22.57
C PHE A 73 29.54 -2.02 -23.96
N VAL A 74 28.59 -1.33 -24.61
CA VAL A 74 28.70 -0.92 -26.02
C VAL A 74 29.18 0.52 -26.22
N ASP A 75 28.91 1.43 -25.28
CA ASP A 75 29.30 2.85 -25.38
C ASP A 75 30.19 3.29 -24.21
N ARG A 76 29.60 3.41 -23.00
CA ARG A 76 30.30 3.91 -21.83
C ARG A 76 29.81 3.24 -20.55
N TRP A 77 30.75 2.74 -19.74
CA TRP A 77 30.46 2.01 -18.50
C TRP A 77 29.53 2.75 -17.52
N TRP A 78 29.55 4.10 -17.50
CA TRP A 78 28.72 4.90 -16.59
C TRP A 78 27.22 4.92 -16.95
N TRP A 79 26.82 4.43 -18.13
CA TRP A 79 25.39 4.26 -18.47
C TRP A 79 24.66 3.37 -17.44
N PHE A 80 25.37 2.40 -16.86
CA PHE A 80 24.86 1.60 -15.75
C PHE A 80 24.43 2.44 -14.55
N ILE A 81 25.19 3.50 -14.22
CA ILE A 81 24.89 4.39 -13.10
C ILE A 81 23.58 5.14 -13.37
N VAL A 82 23.41 5.68 -14.58
CA VAL A 82 22.16 6.36 -14.97
C VAL A 82 20.97 5.42 -14.92
N GLY A 83 21.12 4.20 -15.43
CA GLY A 83 20.07 3.18 -15.33
C GLY A 83 19.70 2.82 -13.91
N PHE A 84 20.69 2.69 -13.02
CA PHE A 84 20.47 2.41 -11.61
C PHE A 84 19.67 3.53 -10.92
N PHE A 85 19.99 4.81 -11.18
CA PHE A 85 19.22 5.93 -10.64
C PHE A 85 17.80 6.02 -11.23
N ALA A 86 17.66 5.83 -12.55
CA ALA A 86 16.36 5.83 -13.21
C ALA A 86 15.44 4.72 -12.65
N MET A 87 15.96 3.51 -12.48
CA MET A 87 15.24 2.40 -11.85
C MET A 87 14.81 2.74 -10.42
N ASN A 88 15.70 3.34 -9.62
CA ASN A 88 15.37 3.75 -8.24
C ASN A 88 14.23 4.77 -8.19
N ILE A 89 14.21 5.74 -9.12
CA ILE A 89 13.12 6.74 -9.20
C ILE A 89 11.81 6.05 -9.56
N ILE A 90 11.79 5.18 -10.58
CA ILE A 90 10.58 4.46 -10.99
C ILE A 90 10.07 3.58 -9.84
N TRP A 91 10.96 2.86 -9.15
CA TRP A 91 10.59 1.99 -8.04
C TRP A 91 9.97 2.77 -6.89
N ARG A 92 10.52 3.94 -6.54
CA ARG A 92 9.93 4.82 -5.52
C ARG A 92 8.53 5.29 -5.91
N SER A 93 8.31 5.63 -7.18
CA SER A 93 6.98 6.02 -7.66
C SER A 93 5.98 4.88 -7.54
N VAL A 94 6.35 3.66 -7.96
CA VAL A 94 5.51 2.45 -7.80
C VAL A 94 5.17 2.22 -6.33
N LYS A 95 6.18 2.24 -5.44
CA LYS A 95 5.97 2.14 -3.99
C LYS A 95 5.01 3.20 -3.46
N SER A 96 5.07 4.44 -3.94
CA SER A 96 4.22 5.52 -3.40
C SER A 96 2.75 5.38 -3.77
N SER A 97 2.44 4.71 -4.90
CA SER A 97 1.07 4.54 -5.39
C SER A 97 0.34 3.35 -4.78
N THR A 98 1.06 2.26 -4.43
CA THR A 98 0.44 1.01 -3.95
C THR A 98 -0.38 1.20 -2.66
N PRO A 99 0.11 1.86 -1.59
CA PRO A 99 -0.66 2.02 -0.35
C PRO A 99 -1.98 2.76 -0.55
N LYS A 100 -2.00 3.82 -1.36
CA LYS A 100 -3.21 4.61 -1.61
C LYS A 100 -4.29 3.78 -2.28
N ASN A 101 -3.92 2.98 -3.29
CA ASN A 101 -4.85 2.09 -3.98
C ASN A 101 -5.44 1.03 -3.02
N TYR A 102 -4.66 0.59 -2.04
CA TYR A 102 -5.13 -0.36 -1.02
C TYR A 102 -6.07 0.31 -0.03
N LEU A 103 -5.79 1.53 0.39
CA LEU A 103 -6.66 2.29 1.29
C LEU A 103 -7.99 2.60 0.61
N ASP A 104 -7.96 3.07 -0.64
CA ASP A 104 -9.18 3.31 -1.42
C ASP A 104 -9.98 2.01 -1.58
N ALA A 105 -9.30 0.92 -1.96
CA ALA A 105 -9.98 -0.37 -2.10
C ALA A 105 -10.58 -0.88 -0.77
N ALA A 106 -9.91 -0.65 0.36
CA ALA A 106 -10.42 -1.01 1.68
C ALA A 106 -11.66 -0.21 2.08
N LEU A 107 -11.78 1.04 1.64
CA LEU A 107 -12.96 1.87 1.90
C LEU A 107 -14.14 1.55 0.98
N TRP A 108 -13.88 1.10 -0.25
CA TRP A 108 -14.91 0.83 -1.25
C TRP A 108 -15.37 -0.63 -1.29
N TYR A 109 -14.50 -1.59 -0.94
CA TYR A 109 -14.76 -3.01 -1.07
C TYR A 109 -14.65 -3.74 0.27
N GLU A 110 -15.81 -4.04 0.86
CA GLU A 110 -15.93 -4.79 2.11
C GLU A 110 -15.16 -6.12 2.09
N GLU A 111 -15.37 -6.92 1.05
CA GLU A 111 -14.71 -8.22 0.87
C GLU A 111 -13.18 -8.09 0.94
N PHE A 112 -12.62 -7.00 0.41
CA PHE A 112 -11.18 -6.78 0.44
C PHE A 112 -10.69 -6.41 1.84
N TYR A 113 -11.35 -5.45 2.49
CA TYR A 113 -11.01 -5.03 3.84
C TYR A 113 -11.08 -6.20 4.83
N GLU A 114 -12.20 -6.91 4.83
CA GLU A 114 -12.47 -8.04 5.74
C GLU A 114 -11.54 -9.23 5.48
N ARG A 115 -11.19 -9.51 4.22
CA ARG A 115 -10.24 -10.58 3.89
C ARG A 115 -8.83 -10.32 4.42
N VAL A 116 -8.40 -9.06 4.41
CA VAL A 116 -7.04 -8.68 4.80
C VAL A 116 -6.97 -8.28 6.29
N ARG A 117 -8.12 -8.01 6.92
CA ARG A 117 -8.23 -7.66 8.35
C ARG A 117 -7.49 -8.64 9.29
N PRO A 118 -7.63 -9.98 9.17
CA PRO A 118 -6.97 -10.93 10.07
C PRO A 118 -5.43 -10.90 9.99
N ALA A 119 -4.85 -10.33 8.93
CA ALA A 119 -3.41 -10.23 8.76
C ALA A 119 -2.78 -9.06 9.55
N ASN A 120 -3.56 -8.32 10.35
CA ASN A 120 -3.09 -7.19 11.18
C ASN A 120 -2.30 -6.12 10.42
N VAL A 121 -2.67 -5.87 9.15
CA VAL A 121 -1.95 -4.91 8.30
C VAL A 121 -2.50 -3.49 8.36
N TRP A 122 -3.74 -3.35 8.85
CA TRP A 122 -4.42 -2.07 8.94
C TRP A 122 -3.97 -1.29 10.17
N ILE A 123 -3.75 0.00 9.94
CA ILE A 123 -3.40 1.00 10.95
C ILE A 123 -4.55 1.99 10.99
N TYR A 124 -5.06 2.31 12.16
CA TYR A 124 -6.14 3.26 12.35
C TYR A 124 -5.63 4.43 13.17
N GLN A 125 -5.78 5.65 12.66
CA GLN A 125 -5.50 6.84 13.42
C GLN A 125 -6.82 7.52 13.77
N MET A 126 -7.18 7.52 15.06
CA MET A 126 -8.44 8.09 15.56
C MET A 126 -8.31 8.56 17.01
N SER A 127 -9.33 9.26 17.52
CA SER A 127 -9.34 9.69 18.91
C SER A 127 -9.61 8.52 19.85
N GLU A 128 -9.07 8.55 21.07
CA GLU A 128 -9.33 7.52 22.09
C GLU A 128 -10.83 7.33 22.38
N ASN A 129 -11.61 8.41 22.34
CA ASN A 129 -13.05 8.36 22.57
C ASN A 129 -13.79 7.61 21.45
N ASP A 130 -13.37 7.80 20.20
CA ASP A 130 -13.95 7.12 19.04
C ASP A 130 -13.44 5.67 18.93
N ALA A 131 -12.24 5.38 19.43
CA ALA A 131 -11.64 4.04 19.46
C ALA A 131 -12.21 3.14 20.56
N ALA A 132 -12.60 3.72 21.70
CA ALA A 132 -13.10 3.01 22.87
C ALA A 132 -14.16 1.90 22.59
N PRO A 133 -15.18 2.12 21.76
CA PRO A 133 -16.17 1.08 21.45
C PRO A 133 -15.61 -0.10 20.64
N TYR A 134 -14.46 0.07 19.99
CA TYR A 134 -13.85 -0.91 19.10
C TYR A 134 -12.62 -1.61 19.69
N LEU A 135 -12.21 -1.25 20.91
CA LEU A 135 -11.10 -1.89 21.60
C LEU A 135 -11.39 -3.38 21.79
N ARG A 136 -10.49 -4.21 21.28
CA ARG A 136 -10.48 -5.63 21.59
C ARG A 136 -10.22 -5.77 23.09
N GLN A 137 -11.23 -6.26 23.81
CA GLN A 137 -11.02 -6.67 25.19
C GLN A 137 -10.08 -7.89 25.17
N GLU A 138 -8.93 -7.78 25.84
CA GLU A 138 -8.06 -8.94 26.09
C GLU A 138 -8.91 -10.01 26.80
N GLN A 139 -9.13 -11.14 26.13
CA GLN A 139 -9.67 -12.35 26.75
C GLN A 139 -8.56 -13.12 27.44
#